data_AF-A0A267AXM0-F1
#
_entry.id   AF-A0A267AXM0-F1
#
_cell.length_a   1.000
_cell.length_b   1.000
_cell.length_c   1.000
_cell.angle_alpha   90.00
_cell.angle_beta   90.00
_cell.angle_gamma   90.00
#
_symmetry.space_group_name_H-M   'P 1'
#
loop_
_entity.id
_entity.type
_entity.pdbx_description
1 polymer ?
#
loop_
_entity_poly.entity_id
_entity_poly.type
_entity_poly.pdbx_seq_one_letter_code
_entity_poly.pdbx_strand_id
1 'polypeptide(L)' 'MTPQIAKRILLFLHERVSSLEDPRSIGEALKDSSLGDFWKYRVGDYRLISSIEDGALRILVVKIGNRREVYR' A
#
# COMPACT_ATOMS: atom_id res chain seq x y z
N MET A 1 -4.43 -15.16 -4.19
CA MET A 1 -4.24 -14.70 -2.79
C MET A 1 -5.07 -15.61 -1.89
N THR A 2 -4.57 -16.03 -0.73
CA THR A 2 -5.37 -16.83 0.22
C THR A 2 -6.18 -15.94 1.18
N PRO A 3 -7.26 -16.43 1.81
CA PRO A 3 -8.02 -15.66 2.80
C PRO A 3 -7.17 -15.15 3.97
N GLN A 4 -6.19 -15.94 4.41
CA GLN A 4 -5.27 -15.57 5.50
C GLN A 4 -4.38 -14.38 5.10
N ILE A 5 -3.94 -14.33 3.84
CA ILE A 5 -3.15 -13.21 3.33
C ILE A 5 -4.02 -11.94 3.23
N ALA A 6 -5.25 -12.05 2.72
CA ALA A 6 -6.18 -10.94 2.66
C ALA A 6 -6.45 -10.36 4.05
N LYS A 7 -6.70 -11.22 5.05
CA LYS A 7 -6.85 -10.81 6.45
C LYS A 7 -5.62 -10.08 6.97
N ARG A 8 -4.41 -10.59 6.71
CA ARG A 8 -3.16 -9.93 7.14
C ARG A 8 -2.97 -8.56 6.49
N ILE A 9 -3.36 -8.41 5.22
CA ILE A 9 -3.33 -7.12 4.52
C ILE A 9 -4.30 -6.13 5.14
N LEU A 10 -5.55 -6.54 5.40
CA LEU A 10 -6.55 -5.68 6.03
C LEU A 10 -6.12 -5.25 7.44
N LEU A 11 -5.62 -6.19 8.26
CA LEU A 11 -5.10 -5.86 9.58
C LEU A 11 -3.94 -4.88 9.51
N PHE A 12 -3.01 -5.06 8.58
CA PHE A 12 -1.93 -4.09 8.38
C PHE A 12 -2.47 -2.68 8.05
N LEU A 13 -3.44 -2.57 7.14
CA LEU A 13 -4.02 -1.28 6.77
C LEU A 13 -4.74 -0.62 7.95
N HIS A 14 -5.54 -1.37 8.70
CA HIS A 14 -6.29 -0.83 9.84
C HIS A 14 -5.40 -0.55 11.06
N GLU A 15 -4.54 -1.47 11.46
CA GLU A 15 -3.81 -1.35 12.72
C GLU A 15 -2.49 -0.60 12.61
N ARG A 16 -1.91 -0.52 11.40
CA ARG A 16 -0.58 0.09 11.21
C ARG A 16 -0.63 1.36 10.38
N VAL A 17 -1.41 1.37 9.30
CA VAL A 17 -1.46 2.55 8.41
C VAL A 17 -2.45 3.58 8.96
N SER A 18 -3.66 3.18 9.33
CA SER A 18 -4.70 4.13 9.76
C SER A 18 -4.42 4.79 11.12
N SER A 19 -3.52 4.22 11.92
CA SER A 19 -3.09 4.78 13.21
C SER A 19 -1.99 5.84 13.08
N LEU A 20 -1.45 6.07 11.88
CA LEU A 20 -0.37 7.02 11.65
C LEU A 20 -0.91 8.40 11.38
N GLU A 21 -0.22 9.40 11.89
CA GLU A 21 -0.46 10.80 11.54
C GLU A 21 -0.11 11.06 10.06
N ASP A 22 1.04 10.55 9.61
CA ASP A 22 1.38 10.50 8.19
C ASP A 22 1.45 9.04 7.71
N PRO A 23 0.49 8.58 6.89
CA PRO A 23 0.49 7.21 6.37
C PRO A 23 1.73 6.92 5.50
N ARG A 24 2.40 7.94 4.96
CA ARG A 24 3.62 7.76 4.15
C ARG A 24 4.81 7.24 4.95
N SER A 25 4.82 7.43 6.27
CA SER A 25 5.96 7.14 7.15
C SER A 25 6.42 5.67 7.19
N ILE A 26 5.57 4.71 6.78
CA ILE A 26 5.92 3.28 6.77
C ILE A 26 5.85 2.64 5.38
N GLY A 27 5.91 3.46 4.34
CA GLY A 27 5.98 3.00 2.96
C GLY A 27 7.05 3.74 2.17
N GLU A 28 7.05 3.54 0.86
CA GLU A 28 8.00 4.16 -0.05
C GLU A 28 7.28 4.77 -1.25
N ALA A 29 7.74 5.93 -1.71
CA ALA A 29 7.34 6.49 -3.00
C ALA A 29 7.65 5.49 -4.13
N LEU A 30 6.73 5.34 -5.06
CA LEU A 30 7.01 4.66 -6.31
C LEU A 30 7.92 5.55 -7.17
N LYS A 31 9.07 5.03 -7.63
CA LYS A 31 10.10 5.83 -8.33
C LYS A 31 9.79 6.16 -9.80
N ASP A 32 8.62 5.79 -10.31
CA ASP A 32 8.26 6.00 -11.71
C ASP A 32 7.38 7.25 -11.85
N SER A 33 7.96 8.30 -12.44
CA SER A 33 7.34 9.60 -12.65
C SER A 33 6.12 9.57 -13.58
N SER A 34 5.92 8.48 -14.33
CA SER A 34 4.78 8.34 -15.25
C SER A 34 3.49 7.88 -14.57
N LEU A 35 3.58 7.32 -13.36
CA LEU A 35 2.44 6.75 -12.64
C LEU A 35 1.83 7.71 -11.60
N GLY A 36 2.40 8.89 -11.37
CA GLY A 36 1.94 9.84 -10.34
C GLY A 36 2.42 9.47 -8.93
N ASP A 37 1.96 10.21 -7.92
CA ASP A 37 2.41 10.10 -6.51
C ASP A 37 1.85 8.85 -5.80
N PHE A 38 2.19 7.67 -6.31
CA PHE A 38 1.86 6.42 -5.65
C PHE A 38 2.81 6.11 -4.50
N TRP A 39 2.22 5.57 -3.45
CA TRP A 39 2.92 5.01 -2.30
C TRP A 39 2.84 3.48 -2.31
N LYS A 40 3.92 2.85 -1.85
CA LYS A 40 4.04 1.41 -1.80
C LYS A 40 4.22 0.96 -0.36
N TYR A 41 3.30 0.11 0.12
CA TYR A 41 3.45 -0.60 1.39
C TYR A 41 3.88 -2.04 1.18
N ARG A 42 4.65 -2.57 2.14
CA ARG A 42 5.09 -3.96 2.15
C ARG A 42 4.40 -4.74 3.26
N VAL A 43 3.71 -5.82 2.89
CA VAL A 43 3.08 -6.76 3.83
C VAL A 43 3.59 -8.17 3.55
N GLY A 44 4.68 -8.55 4.21
CA GLY A 44 5.40 -9.79 3.92
C GLY A 44 5.90 -9.80 2.46
N ASP A 45 5.41 -10.76 1.68
CA ASP A 45 5.71 -10.90 0.24
C ASP A 45 4.83 -10.06 -0.67
N TYR A 46 3.80 -9.41 -0.15
CA TYR A 46 2.90 -8.58 -0.95
C TYR A 46 3.34 -7.13 -0.94
N ARG A 47 3.20 -6.46 -2.11
CA ARG A 47 3.24 -5.01 -2.19
C ARG A 47 1.85 -4.48 -2.52
N LEU A 48 1.47 -3.44 -1.80
CA LEU A 48 0.27 -2.67 -2.06
C LEU A 48 0.73 -1.37 -2.70
N ILE A 49 0.20 -1.06 -3.87
CA ILE A 49 0.35 0.26 -4.50
C ILE A 49 -0.92 1.03 -4.14
N SER A 50 -0.73 2.23 -3.60
CA SER A 50 -1.81 3.07 -3.12
C SER A 50 -1.63 4.52 -3.54
N SER A 51 -2.73 5.20 -3.85
CA SER A 51 -2.80 6.65 -3.89
C SER A 51 -3.13 7.17 -2.49
N ILE A 52 -2.45 8.21 -2.04
CA ILE A 52 -2.76 8.91 -0.79
C ILE A 52 -3.36 10.26 -1.17
N GLU A 53 -4.65 10.40 -0.92
CA GLU A 53 -5.45 11.57 -1.28
C GLU A 53 -5.62 12.45 -0.02
N ASP A 54 -4.66 13.35 0.24
CA ASP A 54 -4.64 14.15 1.49
C ASP A 54 -5.90 15.01 1.64
N GLY A 55 -6.41 15.59 0.54
CA GLY A 55 -7.62 16.41 0.54
C GLY A 55 -8.90 15.66 0.90
N ALA A 56 -8.88 14.33 0.88
CA ALA A 56 -10.00 13.47 1.24
C ALA A 56 -9.70 12.58 2.47
N LEU A 57 -8.53 12.75 3.12
CA LEU A 57 -8.04 11.89 4.21
C LEU A 57 -8.19 10.40 3.87
N ARG A 58 -7.83 10.02 2.64
CA ARG A 58 -8.11 8.70 2.09
C ARG A 58 -6.86 8.05 1.53
N ILE A 59 -6.73 6.75 1.78
CA ILE A 59 -5.73 5.89 1.15
C ILE A 59 -6.46 4.90 0.24
N LEU A 60 -6.25 5.04 -1.06
CA LEU A 60 -6.84 4.16 -2.06
C LEU A 60 -5.82 3.12 -2.51
N VAL A 61 -6.02 1.85 -2.16
CA VAL A 61 -5.20 0.75 -2.69
C VAL A 61 -5.64 0.44 -4.12
N VAL A 62 -4.77 0.71 -5.09
CA VAL A 62 -5.05 0.55 -6.53
C VAL A 62 -4.58 -0.79 -7.08
N LYS A 63 -3.53 -1.38 -6.50
CA LYS A 63 -3.00 -2.68 -6.92
C LYS A 63 -2.42 -3.44 -5.74
N ILE A 64 -2.67 -4.73 -5.70
CA ILE A 64 -2.02 -5.65 -4.76
C ILE A 64 -1.34 -6.72 -5.59
N GLY A 65 -0.04 -6.94 -5.37
CA GLY A 65 0.71 -7.96 -6.09
C GLY A 65 1.72 -8.66 -5.19
N ASN A 66 2.05 -9.90 -5.52
CA ASN A 66 3.16 -10.59 -4.86
C ASN A 66 4.50 -10.01 -5.32
N ARG A 67 5.59 -10.24 -4.56
CA ARG A 67 6.97 -9.84 -4.88
C ARG A 67 7.38 -10.12 -6.33
N ARG A 68 6.87 -11.21 -6.91
CA ARG A 68 7.18 -11.65 -8.28
C ARG A 68 6.34 -10.97 -9.38
N GLU A 69 5.22 -10.34 -9.02
CA GLU A 69 4.25 -9.76 -9.97
C GLU A 69 4.33 -8.23 -10.05
N VAL A 70 4.95 -7.57 -9.07
CA VAL A 70 4.95 -6.10 -8.98
C VAL A 70 6.06 -5.45 -9.83
N TYR A 71 7.06 -6.23 -10.25
CA TYR A 71 8.13 -5.77 -11.15
C TYR A 71 7.95 -6.27 -12.59
N ARG A 72 6.73 -6.69 -12.94
CA ARG A 72 6.38 -7.14 -14.28
C ARG A 72 5.31 -6.23 -14.87
#